data_AF-A0A2H3DYZ5-F1
#
_entry.id   AF-A0A2H3DYZ5-F1
#
_cell.length_a   1.000
_cell.length_b   1.000
_cell.length_c   1.000
_cell.angle_alpha   90.00
_cell.angle_beta   90.00
_cell.angle_gamma   90.00
#
_symmetry.space_group_name_H-M   'P 1'
#
loop_
_entity.id
_entity.type
_entity.pdbx_description
1 polymer ?
#
loop_
_entity_poly.entity_id
_entity_poly.type
_entity_poly.pdbx_seq_one_letter_code
_entity_poly.pdbx_strand_id
1 'polypeptide(L)' 'VQEQPIVYILNGEDVLLCTATGDGKSALFTIPILCHLEVSQYPEEYPSLPACKHPVGLVITLTKGLACNM' A
#
# COMPACT_ATOMS: atom_id res chain seq x y z
N VAL A 1 -3.70 -14.12 3.52
CA VAL A 1 -2.25 -13.86 3.39
C VAL A 1 -1.92 -12.37 3.38
N GLN A 2 -2.70 -11.52 2.70
CA GLN A 2 -2.37 -10.10 2.53
C GLN A 2 -2.73 -9.19 3.72
N GLU A 3 -3.81 -9.50 4.45
CA GLU A 3 -4.38 -8.60 5.47
C GLU A 3 -3.35 -8.16 6.51
N GLN A 4 -2.60 -9.11 7.08
CA GLN A 4 -1.64 -8.82 8.13
C GLN A 4 -0.42 -8.02 7.65
N PRO A 5 0.23 -8.36 6.51
CA PRO A 5 1.22 -7.49 5.88
C PRO A 5 0.74 -6.07 5.57
N ILE A 6 -0.52 -5.89 5.12
CA ILE A 6 -1.07 -4.56 4.85
C ILE A 6 -1.12 -3.72 6.12
N VAL A 7 -1.55 -4.32 7.24
CA VAL A 7 -1.58 -3.64 8.55
C VAL A 7 -0.17 -3.19 8.97
N TYR A 8 0.85 -4.04 8.81
CA TYR A 8 2.23 -3.65 9.11
C TYR A 8 2.69 -2.46 8.26
N ILE A 9 2.39 -2.46 6.96
CA ILE A 9 2.75 -1.36 6.06
C ILE A 9 2.02 -0.06 6.47
N LEU A 10 0.72 -0.14 6.80
CA LEU A 10 -0.06 1.02 7.28
C LEU A 10 0.43 1.56 8.62
N ASN A 11 1.06 0.72 9.45
CA ASN A 11 1.72 1.13 10.69
C ASN A 11 3.12 1.73 10.47
N GLY A 12 3.60 1.79 9.22
CA GLY A 12 4.92 2.32 8.88
C GLY A 12 6.07 1.34 9.12
N GLU A 13 5.78 0.03 9.19
CA GLU A 13 6.80 -1.00 9.36
C GLU A 13 7.41 -1.43 8.01
N ASP A 14 8.71 -1.72 8.01
CA ASP A 14 9.40 -2.34 6.86
C ASP A 14 9.08 -3.83 6.79
N VAL A 15 8.51 -4.29 5.66
CA VAL A 15 8.05 -5.68 5.50
C VAL A 15 8.83 -6.41 4.42
N LEU A 16 9.43 -7.56 4.78
CA LEU A 16 9.93 -8.56 3.84
C LEU A 16 8.93 -9.72 3.73
N LEU A 17 8.34 -9.92 2.55
CA LEU A 17 7.35 -10.97 2.33
C LEU A 17 7.73 -11.90 1.18
N CYS A 18 7.73 -13.21 1.45
CA CYS A 18 7.91 -14.26 0.46
C CYS A 18 6.56 -14.92 0.15
N THR A 19 6.11 -14.85 -1.11
CA THR A 19 4.77 -15.32 -1.52
C THR A 19 4.75 -15.64 -3.01
N ALA A 20 3.88 -16.56 -3.43
CA ALA A 20 3.77 -17.03 -4.80
C ALA A 20 3.03 -16.03 -5.70
N THR A 21 3.20 -16.15 -7.02
CA THR A 21 2.38 -15.43 -8.01
C THR A 21 0.92 -15.89 -7.91
N GLY A 22 -0.03 -14.95 -7.97
CA GLY A 22 -1.45 -15.24 -7.76
C GLY A 22 -1.96 -14.97 -6.35
N ASP A 23 -1.07 -14.87 -5.34
CA ASP A 23 -1.47 -14.59 -3.94
C ASP A 23 -1.90 -13.13 -3.69
N GLY A 24 -2.08 -12.35 -4.75
CA GLY A 24 -2.52 -10.93 -4.74
C GLY A 24 -1.57 -9.95 -4.06
N LYS A 25 -0.26 -10.16 -4.19
CA LYS A 25 0.81 -9.24 -3.74
C LYS A 25 0.59 -7.78 -4.15
N SER A 26 -0.10 -7.50 -5.26
CA SER A 26 -0.35 -6.13 -5.69
C SER A 26 -1.10 -5.31 -4.64
N ALA A 27 -2.02 -5.95 -3.91
CA ALA A 27 -2.76 -5.30 -2.83
C ALA A 27 -1.86 -4.78 -1.70
N LEU A 28 -0.67 -5.38 -1.50
CA LEU A 28 0.26 -5.00 -0.44
C LEU A 28 0.78 -3.58 -0.59
N PHE A 29 0.90 -3.06 -1.82
CA PHE A 29 1.27 -1.66 -2.05
C PHE A 29 0.08 -0.81 -2.51
N THR A 30 -0.88 -1.36 -3.25
CA THR A 30 -2.05 -0.59 -3.71
C THR A 30 -2.92 -0.13 -2.54
N ILE A 31 -3.24 -1.00 -1.58
CA ILE A 31 -4.14 -0.65 -0.48
C ILE A 31 -3.55 0.44 0.42
N PRO A 32 -2.28 0.34 0.90
CA PRO A 32 -1.69 1.41 1.70
C PRO A 32 -1.66 2.76 0.98
N ILE A 33 -1.36 2.78 -0.32
CA ILE A 33 -1.39 4.02 -1.12
C ILE A 33 -2.79 4.62 -1.14
N LEU A 34 -3.82 3.81 -1.41
CA LEU A 34 -5.21 4.26 -1.44
C LEU A 34 -5.69 4.77 -0.07
N CYS A 35 -5.35 4.07 1.01
CA CYS A 35 -5.69 4.51 2.37
C CYS A 35 -5.07 5.88 2.69
N HIS A 36 -3.79 6.09 2.37
CA HIS A 36 -3.17 7.39 2.60
C HIS A 36 -3.75 8.48 1.72
N LEU A 37 -4.10 8.20 0.46
CA LEU A 37 -4.78 9.14 -0.43
C LEU A 37 -6.13 9.57 0.17
N GLU A 38 -6.95 8.61 0.57
CA GLU A 38 -8.28 8.87 1.15
C GLU A 38 -8.19 9.73 2.42
N VAL A 39 -7.35 9.34 3.38
CA VAL A 39 -7.19 10.08 4.64
C VAL A 39 -6.57 11.46 4.40
N SER A 40 -5.70 11.61 3.40
CA SER A 40 -5.15 12.92 3.03
C SER A 40 -6.18 13.85 2.39
N GLN A 41 -7.17 13.28 1.69
CA GLN A 41 -8.23 14.03 1.01
C GLN A 41 -9.36 14.45 1.97
N TYR A 42 -9.69 13.59 2.94
CA TYR A 42 -10.78 13.80 3.89
C TYR A 42 -10.33 13.66 5.36
N PRO A 43 -9.35 14.46 5.83
CA PRO A 43 -8.74 14.26 7.14
C PRO A 43 -9.71 14.40 8.31
N GLU A 44 -10.80 15.16 8.15
CA GLU A 44 -11.82 15.38 9.19
C GLU A 44 -12.82 14.22 9.34
N GLU A 45 -12.90 13.31 8.35
CA GLU A 45 -13.81 12.15 8.40
C GLU A 45 -13.23 10.96 9.18
N TYR A 46 -11.93 11.03 9.49
CA TYR A 46 -11.21 9.98 10.20
C TYR A 46 -10.76 10.47 11.58
N PRO A 47 -10.58 9.56 12.55
CA PRO A 47 -9.81 9.91 13.76
C PRO A 47 -8.41 10.37 13.36
N SER A 48 -7.66 10.95 14.30
CA SER A 48 -6.28 11.44 14.08
C SER A 48 -5.32 10.30 13.72
N LEU A 49 -5.41 9.82 12.48
CA LEU A 49 -4.58 8.77 11.91
C LEU A 49 -3.29 9.38 11.35
N PRO A 50 -2.17 8.66 11.47
CA PRO A 50 -0.93 9.07 10.83
C PRO A 50 -1.09 8.99 9.31
N ALA A 51 -1.35 10.12 8.67
CA ALA A 51 -1.48 10.23 7.22
C ALA A 51 -0.46 11.23 6.66
N CYS A 52 0.19 10.85 5.57
CA CYS A 52 1.02 11.77 4.82
C CYS A 52 0.11 12.78 4.09
N LYS A 53 0.37 14.08 4.25
CA LYS A 53 -0.39 15.16 3.58
C LYS A 53 -0.33 15.07 2.06
N HIS A 54 0.76 14.55 1.51
CA HIS A 54 0.95 14.30 0.08
C HIS A 54 1.51 12.89 -0.09
N PRO A 55 0.66 11.87 -0.06
CA PRO A 55 1.13 10.49 -0.10
C PRO A 55 1.68 10.17 -1.49
N VAL A 56 2.87 9.56 -1.52
CA VAL A 56 3.56 9.14 -2.74
C VAL A 56 3.98 7.69 -2.56
N GLY A 57 3.63 6.85 -3.53
CA GLY A 57 4.08 5.46 -3.61
C GLY A 57 5.03 5.26 -4.80
N LEU A 58 6.19 4.64 -4.57
CA LEU A 58 7.11 4.22 -5.62
C LEU A 58 7.14 2.70 -5.69
N VAL A 59 6.67 2.13 -6.81
CA VAL A 59 6.69 0.69 -7.04
C VAL A 59 7.71 0.37 -8.12
N ILE A 60 8.77 -0.35 -7.76
CA ILE A 60 9.83 -0.76 -8.68
C ILE A 60 9.52 -2.17 -9.16
N THR A 61 9.39 -2.35 -10.48
CA THR A 61 9.12 -3.65 -11.10
C THR A 61 10.19 -4.00 -12.12
N LEU A 62 10.47 -5.29 -12.28
CA LEU A 62 11.50 -5.80 -13.18
C LEU A 62 11.14 -5.66 -14.67
N THR A 63 9.85 -5.72 -15.02
CA THR A 63 9.42 -5.75 -16.43
C THR A 63 8.23 -4.83 -16.68
N LYS A 64 8.17 -4.26 -17.89
CA LYS A 64 7.01 -3.48 -18.36
C LYS A 64 5.71 -4.28 -18.27
N GLY A 65 5.75 -5.57 -18.60
CA GLY A 65 4.57 -6.43 -18.54
C GLY A 65 3.97 -6.49 -17.14
N LEU A 66 4.81 -6.49 -16.10
CA LEU A 66 4.35 -6.46 -14.72
C LEU A 66 3.83 -5.07 -14.31
N ALA A 67 4.46 -4.00 -14.79
CA ALA A 67 4.00 -2.63 -14.54
C ALA A 67 2.61 -2.37 -15.13
N CYS A 68 2.28 -2.95 -16.28
CA CYS A 68 0.97 -2.81 -16.91
C CYS A 68 -0.16 -3.64 -16.26
N ASN A 69 0.15 -4.47 -15.26
CA ASN A 69 -0.84 -5.23 -14.49
C ASN A 69 -1.35 -4.46 -13.26
N MET A 70 -0.89 -3.21 -13.08
CA MET A 70 -1.32 -2.30 -12.02
C MET A 70 -2.34 -1.29 -12.55
#